data_AF-A0A1X1GQ10-F1
#
_entry.id   AF-A0A1X1GQ10-F1
#
_cell.length_a   1.000
_cell.length_b   1.000
_cell.length_c   1.000
_cell.angle_alpha   90.00
_cell.angle_beta   90.00
_cell.angle_gamma   90.00
#
_symmetry.space_group_name_H-M   'P 1'
#
loop_
_entity.id
_entity.type
_entity.pdbx_description
1 polymer ?
#
loop_
_entity_poly.entity_id
_entity_poly.type
_entity_poly.pdbx_seq_one_letter_code
_entity_poly.pdbx_strand_id
1 'polypeptide(L)'
;MGSIGLVIVSHSKHIAQGLVELISEVAKDVPITYVGGTEDGGIGTSFDQVDRVVSENPADTLLAFFDLGSAKMNLEMVADFSDKSIIINRVPIVEGAYTAAALLQAGAELSVIHTQFSELEINK
;
A
#
# COMPACT_ATOMS: atom_id res chain seq x y z
N MET A 1 -12.32 0.19 17.37
CA MET A 1 -12.17 0.78 16.02
C MET A 1 -10.78 0.38 15.59
N GLY A 2 -10.67 -0.45 14.54
CA GLY A 2 -9.38 -0.97 14.09
C GLY A 2 -8.49 0.16 13.58
N SER A 3 -7.18 0.00 13.70
CA SER A 3 -6.21 0.92 13.10
C SER A 3 -6.18 0.74 11.58
N ILE A 4 -5.96 1.84 10.84
CA ILE A 4 -5.77 1.84 9.39
C ILE A 4 -4.28 1.98 9.11
N GLY A 5 -3.74 1.15 8.22
CA GLY A 5 -2.35 1.18 7.76
C GLY A 5 -2.25 1.16 6.24
N LEU A 6 -1.02 1.26 5.75
CA LEU A 6 -0.70 1.18 4.32
C LEU A 6 0.14 -0.05 4.04
N VAL A 7 -0.13 -0.67 2.88
CA VAL A 7 0.79 -1.65 2.28
C VAL A 7 1.16 -1.20 0.86
N ILE A 8 2.46 -1.14 0.58
CA ILE A 8 3.00 -0.68 -0.70
C ILE A 8 3.69 -1.84 -1.41
N VAL A 9 3.25 -2.16 -2.62
CA VAL A 9 3.77 -3.28 -3.42
C VAL A 9 4.29 -2.75 -4.75
N SER A 10 5.57 -2.93 -5.03
CA SER A 10 6.17 -2.56 -6.31
C SER A 10 6.99 -3.69 -6.91
N HIS A 11 7.14 -3.68 -8.22
CA HIS A 11 8.13 -4.49 -8.91
C HIS A 11 9.56 -4.05 -8.61
N SER A 12 9.77 -2.82 -8.16
CA SER A 12 11.09 -2.26 -7.88
C SER A 12 11.29 -2.04 -6.39
N LYS A 13 12.35 -2.65 -5.84
CA LYS A 13 12.82 -2.38 -4.48
C LYS A 13 13.02 -0.88 -4.22
N HIS A 14 13.63 -0.19 -5.19
CA HIS A 14 13.96 1.23 -5.04
C HIS A 14 12.73 2.14 -5.06
N ILE A 15 11.70 1.80 -5.83
CA ILE A 15 10.44 2.56 -5.83
C ILE A 15 9.74 2.38 -4.49
N ALA A 16 9.57 1.15 -4.01
CA ALA A 16 8.89 0.89 -2.75
C ALA A 16 9.62 1.54 -1.56
N GLN A 17 10.94 1.37 -1.49
CA GLN A 17 11.77 1.97 -0.44
C GLN A 17 11.73 3.51 -0.50
N GLY A 18 12.01 4.10 -1.66
CA GLY A 18 12.05 5.56 -1.81
C GLY A 18 10.69 6.22 -1.55
N LEU A 19 9.59 5.54 -1.86
CA LEU A 19 8.25 6.01 -1.52
C LEU A 19 8.02 6.02 -0.01
N VAL A 20 8.40 4.97 0.71
CA VAL A 20 8.28 4.94 2.17
C VAL A 20 9.17 5.98 2.83
N GLU A 21 10.40 6.16 2.34
CA GLU A 21 11.29 7.24 2.80
C GLU A 21 10.64 8.62 2.61
N LEU A 22 10.07 8.89 1.43
CA LEU A 22 9.35 10.14 1.17
C LEU A 22 8.14 10.33 2.09
N ILE A 23 7.33 9.28 2.29
CA ILE A 23 6.15 9.35 3.16
C ILE A 23 6.55 9.59 4.62
N SER A 24 7.68 9.04 5.07
CA SER A 24 8.13 9.17 6.47
C SER A 24 8.46 10.60 6.89
N GLU A 25 8.71 11.50 5.93
CA GLU A 25 8.88 12.94 6.18
C GLU A 25 7.58 13.63 6.60
N VAL A 26 6.41 13.07 6.25
CA VAL A 26 5.10 13.67 6.50
C VAL A 26 4.17 12.84 7.38
N ALA A 27 4.36 11.52 7.45
CA ALA A 27 3.52 10.59 8.19
C ALA A 27 4.38 9.64 9.04
N LYS A 28 4.54 9.95 10.32
CA LYS A 28 5.41 9.22 11.27
C LYS A 28 4.66 8.16 12.08
N ASP A 29 3.37 8.37 12.29
CA ASP A 29 2.54 7.53 13.17
C ASP A 29 1.68 6.52 12.40
N VAL A 30 1.66 6.63 11.06
CA VAL A 30 0.91 5.73 10.18
C VAL A 30 1.67 4.41 10.04
N PRO A 31 1.05 3.25 10.31
CA PRO A 31 1.69 1.95 10.07
C PRO A 31 1.85 1.69 8.58
N ILE A 32 3.10 1.59 8.11
CA ILE A 32 3.41 1.33 6.70
C ILE A 32 4.31 0.11 6.60
N THR A 33 3.87 -0.88 5.82
CA THR A 33 4.71 -1.99 5.37
C THR A 33 4.84 -1.93 3.85
N TYR A 34 5.95 -2.46 3.33
CA TYR A 34 6.20 -2.40 1.90
C TYR A 34 7.04 -3.57 1.42
N VAL A 35 6.84 -3.92 0.15
CA VAL A 35 7.73 -4.81 -0.58
C VAL A 35 7.99 -4.31 -1.98
N GLY A 36 9.21 -4.52 -2.44
CA GLY A 36 9.64 -4.13 -3.78
C GLY A 36 10.65 -5.12 -4.32
N GLY A 37 10.42 -5.63 -5.53
CA GLY A 37 11.30 -6.60 -6.18
C GLY A 37 11.15 -8.02 -5.65
N THR A 38 11.79 -8.96 -6.35
CA THR A 38 11.86 -10.38 -5.98
C THR A 38 12.83 -10.62 -4.82
N GLU A 39 12.83 -11.84 -4.25
CA GLU A 39 13.71 -12.19 -3.12
C GLU A 39 15.21 -12.10 -3.46
N ASP A 40 15.58 -12.36 -4.71
CA ASP A 40 16.94 -12.20 -5.24
C ASP A 40 17.26 -10.75 -5.65
N GLY A 41 16.33 -9.81 -5.43
CA GLY A 41 16.51 -8.37 -5.65
C GLY A 41 16.24 -7.90 -7.08
N GLY A 42 15.69 -8.76 -7.94
CA GLY A 42 15.27 -8.43 -9.30
C GLY A 42 13.96 -7.64 -9.37
N ILE A 43 13.55 -7.31 -10.60
CA ILE A 43 12.26 -6.64 -10.86
C ILE A 43 11.14 -7.69 -10.86
N GLY A 44 10.16 -7.53 -9.96
CA GLY A 44 9.05 -8.46 -9.84
C GLY A 44 8.31 -8.35 -8.51
N THR A 45 7.24 -9.14 -8.37
CA THR A 45 6.48 -9.32 -7.13
C THR A 45 6.10 -10.79 -6.98
N SER A 46 5.91 -11.26 -5.74
CA SER A 46 5.47 -12.63 -5.44
C SER A 46 4.39 -12.62 -4.37
N PHE A 47 3.53 -13.64 -4.38
CA PHE A 47 2.50 -13.84 -3.37
C PHE A 47 3.10 -13.86 -1.95
N ASP A 48 4.11 -14.70 -1.70
CA ASP A 48 4.70 -14.90 -0.37
C ASP A 48 5.24 -13.60 0.24
N GLN A 49 5.90 -12.78 -0.58
CA GLN A 49 6.43 -11.49 -0.13
C GLN A 49 5.31 -10.48 0.19
N VAL A 50 4.23 -10.46 -0.59
CA VAL A 50 3.06 -9.59 -0.35
C VAL A 50 2.30 -10.05 0.89
N ASP A 51 2.07 -11.35 1.03
CA ASP A 51 1.42 -11.96 2.21
C ASP A 51 2.17 -11.63 3.49
N ARG A 52 3.51 -11.73 3.47
CA ARG A 52 4.36 -11.38 4.59
C ARG A 52 4.16 -9.92 5.04
N VAL A 53 4.26 -8.96 4.13
CA VAL A 53 4.16 -7.54 4.51
C VAL A 53 2.75 -7.11 4.88
N VAL A 54 1.73 -7.77 4.34
CA VAL A 54 0.34 -7.64 4.81
C VAL A 54 0.22 -8.15 6.24
N SER A 55 0.76 -9.34 6.52
CA SER A 55 0.71 -9.97 7.85
C SER A 55 1.46 -9.16 8.92
N GLU A 56 2.65 -8.65 8.60
CA GLU A 56 3.50 -7.84 9.48
C GLU A 56 2.90 -6.48 9.85
N ASN A 57 1.99 -5.93 9.03
CA ASN A 57 1.40 -4.63 9.32
C ASN A 57 0.49 -4.70 10.55
N PRO A 58 0.66 -3.86 11.60
CA PRO A 58 -0.14 -3.99 12.81
C PRO A 58 -1.61 -3.52 12.67
N ALA A 59 -1.99 -2.97 11.52
CA ALA A 59 -3.36 -2.52 11.26
C ALA A 59 -4.31 -3.63 10.80
N ASP A 60 -5.58 -3.51 11.18
CA ASP A 60 -6.65 -4.43 10.80
C ASP A 60 -7.22 -4.11 9.41
N THR A 61 -7.16 -2.84 9.02
CA THR A 61 -7.57 -2.35 7.69
C THR A 61 -6.36 -1.78 6.97
N LEU A 62 -6.09 -2.26 5.76
CA LEU A 62 -4.93 -1.87 4.96
C LEU A 62 -5.38 -1.19 3.66
N LEU A 63 -4.88 0.02 3.43
CA LEU A 63 -4.92 0.66 2.13
C LEU A 63 -3.73 0.16 1.31
N ALA A 64 -4.01 -0.65 0.29
CA ALA A 64 -3.00 -1.25 -0.56
C ALA A 64 -2.76 -0.42 -1.82
N PHE A 65 -1.48 -0.17 -2.12
CA PHE A 65 -1.01 0.59 -3.28
C PHE A 65 -0.05 -0.25 -4.09
N PHE A 66 -0.19 -0.17 -5.42
CA PHE A 66 0.59 -0.97 -6.35
C PHE A 66 0.98 -0.20 -7.61
N ASP A 67 2.05 -0.63 -8.27
CA ASP A 67 2.53 -0.01 -9.50
C ASP A 67 1.80 -0.55 -10.75
N LEU A 68 1.89 -1.85 -11.00
CA LEU A 68 1.43 -2.53 -12.21
C LEU A 68 0.49 -3.71 -11.92
N GLY A 69 -0.26 -4.15 -12.94
CA GLY A 69 -1.33 -5.14 -12.79
C GLY A 69 -0.94 -6.48 -12.15
N SER A 70 0.27 -7.00 -12.35
CA SER A 70 0.74 -8.23 -11.68
C SER A 70 0.91 -8.07 -10.17
N ALA A 71 1.29 -6.88 -9.69
CA ALA A 71 1.34 -6.59 -8.25
C ALA A 71 -0.08 -6.57 -7.66
N LYS A 72 -1.06 -6.04 -8.41
CA LYS A 72 -2.48 -6.12 -8.07
C LYS A 72 -2.98 -7.56 -7.97
N MET A 73 -2.63 -8.43 -8.91
CA MET A 73 -3.03 -9.84 -8.86
C MET A 73 -2.53 -10.54 -7.59
N ASN A 74 -1.28 -10.28 -7.17
CA ASN A 74 -0.74 -10.80 -5.91
C ASN A 74 -1.50 -10.23 -4.69
N LEU A 75 -1.82 -8.93 -4.68
CA LEU A 75 -2.63 -8.31 -3.63
C LEU A 75 -4.05 -8.89 -3.55
N GLU A 76 -4.71 -9.10 -4.69
CA GLU A 76 -6.04 -9.71 -4.76
C GLU A 76 -6.01 -11.13 -4.19
N MET A 77 -5.00 -11.93 -4.59
CA MET A 77 -4.83 -13.27 -4.04
C MET A 77 -4.59 -13.24 -2.52
N VAL A 78 -3.72 -12.37 -2.01
CA VAL A 78 -3.49 -12.24 -0.56
C VAL A 78 -4.76 -11.80 0.19
N ALA A 79 -5.55 -10.91 -0.41
CA ALA A 79 -6.83 -10.48 0.17
C ALA A 79 -7.83 -11.63 0.33
N ASP A 80 -7.79 -12.64 -0.54
CA ASP A 80 -8.66 -13.83 -0.43
C ASP A 80 -8.28 -14.75 0.75
N PHE A 81 -7.04 -14.68 1.25
CA PHE A 81 -6.54 -15.55 2.34
C PHE A 81 -6.30 -14.82 3.67
N SER A 82 -6.31 -13.48 3.68
CA SER A 82 -6.02 -12.67 4.86
C SER A 82 -7.27 -12.46 5.73
N ASP A 83 -7.10 -12.48 7.05
CA ASP A 83 -8.15 -12.05 8.00
C ASP A 83 -8.28 -10.51 8.07
N LYS A 84 -7.39 -9.76 7.41
CA LYS A 84 -7.40 -8.29 7.40
C LYS A 84 -8.29 -7.75 6.30
N SER A 85 -8.83 -6.56 6.51
CA SER A 85 -9.57 -5.84 5.47
C SER A 85 -8.60 -5.11 4.54
N ILE A 86 -8.34 -5.66 3.35
CA ILE A 86 -7.43 -5.08 2.36
C ILE A 86 -8.22 -4.31 1.30
N ILE A 87 -8.00 -3.01 1.20
CA ILE A 87 -8.63 -2.12 0.22
C ILE A 87 -7.60 -1.77 -0.85
N ILE A 88 -7.73 -2.37 -2.04
CA ILE A 88 -6.80 -2.20 -3.15
C ILE A 88 -7.16 -0.95 -3.97
N ASN A 89 -6.27 0.04 -3.99
CA ASN A 89 -6.54 1.34 -4.59
C ASN A 89 -5.91 1.48 -5.99
N ARG A 90 -6.72 1.76 -7.01
CA ARG A 90 -6.29 1.93 -8.41
C ARG A 90 -5.89 3.38 -8.70
N VAL A 91 -4.85 3.83 -8.02
CA VAL A 91 -4.28 5.19 -8.13
C VAL A 91 -2.78 5.11 -8.47
N PRO A 92 -2.15 6.17 -9.00
CA PRO A 92 -0.70 6.25 -9.10
C PRO A 92 -0.04 5.92 -7.76
N ILE A 93 0.97 5.04 -7.76
CA ILE A 93 1.47 4.43 -6.53
C ILE A 93 2.07 5.48 -5.58
N VAL A 94 2.80 6.46 -6.13
CA VAL A 94 3.48 7.50 -5.35
C VAL A 94 2.46 8.48 -4.79
N GLU A 95 1.68 9.11 -5.69
CA GLU A 95 0.73 10.17 -5.36
C GLU A 95 -0.39 9.66 -4.46
N GLY A 96 -0.91 8.45 -4.74
CA GLY A 96 -1.96 7.83 -3.97
C GLY A 96 -1.50 7.46 -2.56
N ALA A 97 -0.39 6.74 -2.42
CA ALA A 97 0.13 6.33 -1.12
C ALA A 97 0.52 7.54 -0.26
N TYR A 98 1.17 8.54 -0.86
CA TYR A 98 1.54 9.78 -0.19
C TYR A 98 0.30 10.54 0.32
N THR A 99 -0.71 10.70 -0.54
CA THR A 99 -1.97 11.37 -0.17
C THR A 99 -2.66 10.64 0.98
N ALA A 100 -2.74 9.31 0.91
CA ALA A 100 -3.36 8.49 1.96
C ALA A 100 -2.64 8.64 3.30
N ALA A 101 -1.31 8.54 3.30
CA ALA A 101 -0.50 8.63 4.51
C ALA A 101 -0.59 10.01 5.15
N ALA A 102 -0.49 11.09 4.37
CA ALA A 102 -0.59 12.45 4.87
C ALA A 102 -1.96 12.73 5.50
N LEU A 103 -3.04 12.24 4.86
CA LEU A 103 -4.41 12.38 5.39
C LEU A 103 -4.63 11.56 6.66
N LEU A 104 -4.15 10.31 6.71
CA LEU A 104 -4.23 9.49 7.92
C LEU A 104 -3.45 10.11 9.09
N GLN A 105 -2.24 10.63 8.84
CA GLN A 105 -1.45 11.34 9.84
C GLN A 105 -2.20 12.56 10.40
N ALA A 106 -2.93 13.27 9.54
CA ALA A 106 -3.76 14.41 9.93
C ALA A 106 -5.07 14.01 10.64
N GLY A 107 -5.34 12.71 10.83
CA GLY A 107 -6.55 12.20 11.46
C GLY A 107 -7.79 12.24 10.57
N ALA A 108 -7.61 12.25 9.25
CA ALA A 108 -8.73 12.22 8.31
C ALA A 108 -9.42 10.85 8.31
N GLU A 109 -10.75 10.86 8.19
CA GLU A 109 -11.56 9.66 8.04
C GLU A 109 -11.35 8.98 6.68
N LEU A 110 -11.56 7.67 6.63
CA LEU A 110 -11.40 6.88 5.41
C LEU A 110 -12.25 7.40 4.22
N SER A 111 -13.43 7.95 4.49
CA SER A 111 -14.30 8.54 3.47
C SER A 111 -13.68 9.77 2.78
N VAL A 112 -12.90 10.57 3.51
CA VAL A 112 -12.19 11.74 2.96
C VAL A 112 -11.09 11.26 2.03
N ILE A 113 -10.34 10.23 2.44
CA ILE A 113 -9.28 9.62 1.62
C ILE A 113 -9.85 9.06 0.32
N HIS A 114 -10.97 8.32 0.38
CA HIS A 114 -11.65 7.81 -0.81
C HIS A 114 -12.14 8.92 -1.75
N THR A 115 -12.62 10.03 -1.18
CA THR A 115 -13.02 11.19 -2.00
C THR A 115 -11.83 11.73 -2.79
N GLN A 116 -10.65 11.86 -2.16
CA GLN A 116 -9.43 12.31 -2.85
C GLN A 116 -8.97 11.32 -3.93
N PHE A 117 -9.14 10.01 -3.71
CA PHE A 117 -8.77 9.02 -4.73
C PHE A 117 -9.62 9.09 -6.00
N SER A 118 -10.85 9.61 -5.93
CA SER A 118 -11.69 9.76 -7.13
C SER A 118 -11.06 10.67 -8.20
N GLU A 119 -10.20 11.61 -7.78
CA GLU A 119 -9.46 12.50 -8.69
C GLU A 119 -8.17 11.87 -9.24
N LEU A 120 -7.71 10.78 -8.63
CA LEU A 120 -6.46 10.08 -8.95
C LEU A 120 -6.69 8.70 -9.59
N GLU A 121 -7.95 8.25 -9.72
CA GLU A 121 -8.25 6.91 -10.19
C GLU A 121 -7.78 6.71 -11.65
N ILE A 122 -7.07 5.61 -11.89
CA ILE A 122 -6.57 5.24 -13.21
C ILE A 122 -6.79 3.76 -13.50
N ASN A 123 -6.98 3.46 -14.78
CA ASN A 123 -7.08 2.08 -15.26
C ASN A 123 -5.69 1.42 -15.23
N LYS A 124 -5.48 0.55 -14.23
CA LYS A 124 -4.30 -0.32 -14.08
C LYS A 124 -4.67 -1.78 -14.15
#